data_AF-A0A960KC05-F1
#
_entry.id   AF-A0A960KC05-F1
#
_cell.length_a   1.000
_cell.length_b   1.000
_cell.length_c   1.000
_cell.angle_alpha   90.00
_cell.angle_beta   90.00
_cell.angle_gamma   90.00
#
_symmetry.space_group_name_H-M   'P 1'
#
loop_
_entity.id
_entity.type
_entity.pdbx_description
1 polymer ?
#
loop_
_entity_poly.entity_id
_entity_poly.type
_entity_poly.pdbx_seq_one_letter_code
_entity_poly.pdbx_strand_id
1 'polypeptide(L)' 'EHGDERVAVVCHGGVINAYLSSLISLPGTMWFEPAYTSVSRALVDGDYKQIISVNEAPHLPSLVVPTKLA' A
#
# COMPACT_ATOMS: atom_id res chain seq x y z
N GLU A 1 8.76 -3.71 18.50
CA GLU A 1 7.37 -3.90 18.97
C GLU A 1 6.68 -2.55 18.88
N HIS A 2 5.47 -2.48 18.33
CA HIS A 2 4.72 -1.24 18.09
C HIS A 2 3.22 -1.45 18.39
N GLY A 3 2.90 -1.98 19.58
CA GLY A 3 1.51 -2.12 20.03
C GLY A 3 0.90 -0.74 20.26
N ASP A 4 -0.33 -0.53 19.78
CA ASP A 4 -1.09 0.73 19.91
C ASP A 4 -0.47 1.97 19.25
N GLU A 5 0.48 1.79 18.34
CA GLU A 5 1.13 2.88 17.61
C GLU A 5 0.66 2.99 16.15
N ARG A 6 0.82 4.18 15.57
CA ARG A 6 0.67 4.40 14.12
C ARG A 6 2.05 4.43 13.47
N VAL A 7 2.39 3.35 12.76
CA VAL A 7 3.68 3.21 12.08
C VAL A 7 3.54 3.56 10.60
N ALA A 8 4.49 4.35 10.08
CA ALA A 8 4.64 4.61 8.65
C ALA A 8 5.83 3.81 8.11
N VAL A 9 5.63 3.12 6.99
CA VAL A 9 6.69 2.39 6.27
C VAL A 9 6.79 2.96 4.86
N VAL A 10 7.98 3.41 4.47
CA VAL A 10 8.28 3.86 3.11
C VAL A 10 9.08 2.77 2.42
N CYS A 11 8.53 2.21 1.35
CA CYS A 11 9.15 1.11 0.62
C CYS A 11 8.70 1.10 -0.86
N HIS A 12 9.12 0.07 -1.60
CA HIS A 12 8.80 -0.10 -3.02
C HIS A 12 7.46 -0.82 -3.22
N GLY A 13 6.87 -0.66 -4.41
CA GLY A 13 5.57 -1.27 -4.73
C GLY A 13 5.51 -2.79 -4.57
N GLY A 14 6.63 -3.49 -4.80
CA GLY A 14 6.71 -4.94 -4.56
C GLY A 14 6.63 -5.32 -3.08
N VAL A 15 7.24 -4.53 -2.19
CA VAL A 15 7.18 -4.75 -0.73
C VAL A 15 5.77 -4.46 -0.22
N ILE A 16 5.13 -3.39 -0.72
CA ILE A 16 3.74 -3.06 -0.40
C ILE A 16 2.81 -4.22 -0.76
N ASN A 17 2.88 -4.71 -1.99
CA ASN A 17 2.03 -5.82 -2.42
C ASN A 17 2.29 -7.09 -1.62
N ALA A 18 3.56 -7.48 -1.41
CA ALA A 18 3.91 -8.68 -0.66
C ALA A 18 3.40 -8.63 0.78
N TYR A 19 3.54 -7.48 1.46
CA TYR A 19 3.02 -7.27 2.81
C TYR A 19 1.50 -7.38 2.84
N LEU A 20 0.80 -6.66 1.96
CA LEU A 20 -0.68 -6.67 1.93
C LEU A 20 -1.24 -8.05 1.54
N SER A 21 -0.62 -8.76 0.59
CA SER A 21 -0.98 -10.14 0.26
C SER A 21 -0.86 -11.05 1.48
N SER A 22 0.24 -10.93 2.24
CA SER A 22 0.45 -11.73 3.45
C SER A 22 -0.59 -11.44 4.54
N LEU A 23 -1.10 -10.21 4.58
CA LEU A 23 -2.03 -9.74 5.59
C LEU A 23 -3.41 -10.38 5.44
N ILE A 24 -3.83 -10.68 4.21
CA ILE A 24 -5.13 -11.28 3.87
C ILE A 24 -5.02 -12.69 3.26
N SER A 25 -3.85 -13.33 3.35
CA SER A 25 -3.59 -14.66 2.80
C SER A 25 -3.90 -14.77 1.29
N LEU A 26 -3.65 -13.70 0.53
CA LEU A 26 -3.84 -13.70 -0.93
C LEU A 26 -2.74 -14.55 -1.59
N PRO A 27 -3.06 -15.42 -2.57
CA PRO A 27 -2.04 -16.11 -3.34
C PRO A 27 -1.23 -15.12 -4.19
N GLY A 28 0.10 -15.23 -4.12
CA GLY A 28 1.02 -14.38 -4.88
C GLY A 28 1.37 -13.05 -4.21
N THR A 29 2.35 -12.36 -4.77
CA THR A 29 2.98 -11.17 -4.15
C THR A 29 2.72 -9.87 -4.89
N MET A 30 1.98 -9.89 -6.00
CA MET A 30 1.71 -8.73 -6.85
C MET A 30 0.25 -8.78 -7.32
N TRP A 31 -0.57 -7.81 -6.92
CA TRP A 31 -2.00 -7.80 -7.23
C TRP A 31 -2.56 -6.42 -7.60
N PHE A 32 -1.82 -5.33 -7.34
CA PHE A 32 -2.13 -4.00 -7.88
C PHE A 32 -0.85 -3.19 -8.14
N GLU A 33 -0.97 -2.13 -8.95
CA GLU A 33 0.10 -1.18 -9.23
C GLU A 33 0.01 0.05 -8.31
N PRO A 34 0.92 0.20 -7.32
CA PRO A 34 0.92 1.38 -6.46
C PRO A 34 1.44 2.59 -7.23
N ALA A 35 0.67 3.68 -7.23
CA ALA A 35 1.14 4.95 -7.73
C ALA A 35 2.30 5.47 -6.85
N TYR A 36 3.22 6.23 -7.45
CA TYR A 36 4.29 6.88 -6.70
C TYR A 36 3.70 7.72 -5.58
N THR A 37 4.28 7.62 -4.38
CA THR A 37 3.85 8.37 -3.19
C THR A 37 2.38 8.14 -2.78
N SER A 38 1.76 7.06 -3.28
CA SER A 38 0.47 6.61 -2.76
C SER A 38 0.59 6.05 -1.35
N VAL A 39 -0.53 6.01 -0.63
CA VAL A 39 -0.63 5.48 0.72
C VAL A 39 -1.55 4.26 0.73
N SER A 40 -1.10 3.18 1.35
CA SER A 40 -1.93 2.01 1.68
C SER A 40 -2.00 1.86 3.19
N ARG A 41 -3.18 1.52 3.72
CA ARG A 41 -3.43 1.45 5.16
C ARG A 41 -3.88 0.05 5.55
N ALA A 42 -3.31 -0.45 6.63
CA ALA A 42 -3.71 -1.70 7.25
C ALA A 42 -3.86 -1.52 8.75
N LEU A 43 -4.71 -2.35 9.35
CA LEU A 43 -4.91 -2.49 10.78
C LEU A 43 -4.46 -3.90 11.18
N VAL A 44 -3.68 -3.98 12.26
CA VAL A 44 -3.29 -5.24 12.89
C VAL A 44 -3.57 -5.10 14.39
N ASP A 45 -4.45 -5.95 14.91
CA ASP A 45 -4.83 -6.02 16.31
C ASP A 45 -4.91 -7.49 16.75
N GLY A 46 -3.86 -7.97 17.43
CA GLY A 46 -3.69 -9.39 17.71
C GLY A 46 -3.72 -10.24 16.44
N ASP A 47 -4.67 -11.17 16.38
CA ASP A 47 -4.91 -12.03 15.21
C ASP A 47 -5.77 -11.37 14.13
N TYR A 48 -6.40 -10.22 14.44
CA TYR A 48 -7.21 -9.48 13.50
C TYR A 48 -6.33 -8.64 12.57
N LYS A 49 -6.49 -8.86 11.27
CA LYS A 49 -5.73 -8.17 10.22
C LYS A 49 -6.68 -7.71 9.15
N GLN A 50 -6.61 -6.43 8.80
CA GLN A 50 -7.49 -5.83 7.80
C GLN A 50 -6.71 -4.85 6.91
N ILE A 51 -7.01 -4.88 5.61
CA ILE A 51 -6.66 -3.79 4.70
C ILE A 51 -7.78 -2.75 4.77
N ILE A 52 -7.43 -1.52 5.13
CA ILE A 52 -8.37 -0.40 5.21
C ILE A 52 -8.52 0.26 3.84
N SER A 53 -7.40 0.48 3.16
CA SER A 53 -7.36 1.12 1.85
C SER A 53 -6.06 0.80 1.14
N VAL A 54 -6.07 0.92 -0.19
CA VAL A 54 -4.89 0.78 -1.01
C VAL A 54 -4.79 1.92 -2.02
N ASN A 55 -3.56 2.31 -2.33
CA ASN A 55 -3.26 3.24 -3.42
C ASN A 55 -3.93 4.62 -3.28
N GLU A 56 -4.10 5.12 -2.06
CA GLU A 56 -4.63 6.46 -1.82
C GLU A 56 -3.66 7.51 -2.37
N ALA A 57 -4.14 8.35 -3.30
CA ALA A 57 -3.38 9.46 -3.86
C ALA A 57 -4.10 10.83 -3.88
N PRO A 58 -5.13 11.13 -3.05
CA PRO A 58 -5.81 12.42 -3.13
C PRO A 58 -4.93 13.61 -2.72
N HIS A 59 -3.84 13.37 -1.98
CA HIS A 59 -2.84 14.40 -1.64
C HIS A 59 -1.90 14.72 -2.80
N LEU A 60 -1.87 13.88 -3.83
CA LEU A 60 -1.09 14.17 -5.03
C LEU A 60 -1.89 15.11 -5.91
N PRO A 61 -1.28 16.19 -6.42
CA PRO A 61 -1.90 16.94 -7.49
C PRO A 61 -2.14 15.98 -8.66
N SER A 62 -3.15 16.26 -9.50
CA SER A 62 -3.35 15.56 -10.77
C SER A 62 -2.00 15.44 -11.46
N LEU A 63 -1.47 14.21 -11.52
CA LEU A 63 -0.14 13.96 -12.07
C LEU A 63 -0.17 14.45 -13.50
N VAL A 64 0.59 15.50 -13.80
CA VAL A 64 0.99 15.81 -15.17
C VAL A 64 1.96 14.69 -15.54
N VAL A 65 1.41 13.56 -15.97
CA VAL A 65 2.19 12.55 -16.66
C VAL A 65 2.61 13.23 -17.97
N PRO A 66 3.90 13.43 -18.26
CA PRO A 66 4.28 13.73 -19.62
C PRO A 66 3.80 12.55 -20.43
N THR A 67 2.80 12.76 -21.28
CA THR A 67 2.32 11.73 -22.19
C THR A 67 3.55 11.21 -22.93
N LYS A 68 3.97 9.97 -22.66
CA LYS A 68 4.74 9.23 -23.66
C LYS A 68 3.75 8.89 -24.77
N LEU A 69 3.48 9.88 -25.61
CA LEU A 69 3.12 9.66 -27.00
C LEU A 69 4.43 9.36 -27.71
N ALA A 70 4.76 8.08 -27.76
CA ALA A 70 5.58 7.44 -28.79
C ALA A 70 5.31 5.94 -28.73
#